data_AF-A0A7Y3CGC3-F1
#
_entry.id   AF-A0A7Y3CGC3-F1
#
_cell.length_a   1.000
_cell.length_b   1.000
_cell.length_c   1.000
_cell.angle_alpha   90.00
_cell.angle_beta   90.00
_cell.angle_gamma   90.00
#
_symmetry.space_group_name_H-M   'P 1'
#
loop_
_entity.id
_entity.type
_entity.pdbx_description
1 polymer ?
#
loop_
_entity_poly.entity_id
_entity_poly.type
_entity_poly.pdbx_seq_one_letter_code
_entity_poly.pdbx_strand_id
1 'polypeptide(L)'
;MAKKFELPASKLRSICTPAQFKFKNTSQVSPLDGVIGQERAVRAIGLGLDMNSPGYNVFVSGVEGTGKSTIVNYIVTQHAKNKPTPEDWCMVNNFKDEFCPKSITVPSGKANLFKKQINRLINDLKIQLPKAFADKSFQEKTSEIKEINSKKQQELFQKLDQSAAGKNLMINRTQTGFQTIPVAEGKPMTPEEFQKMPEEKQTEINNNIRS
;
A
#
# COMPACT_ATOMS: atom_id res chain seq x y z
N MET A 1 -3.33 75.23 -40.67
CA MET A 1 -3.65 74.78 -39.30
C MET A 1 -2.64 73.76 -38.73
N ALA A 2 -1.75 73.14 -39.52
CA ALA A 2 -0.79 72.13 -39.03
C ALA A 2 0.31 72.66 -38.08
N LYS A 3 0.86 73.86 -38.31
CA LYS A 3 1.93 74.45 -37.47
C LYS A 3 1.59 74.66 -36.00
N LYS A 4 0.30 74.75 -35.64
CA LYS A 4 -0.14 75.00 -34.24
C LYS A 4 0.08 73.78 -33.34
N PHE A 5 0.19 72.59 -33.91
CA PHE A 5 0.35 71.33 -33.18
C PHE A 5 1.71 70.65 -33.45
N GLU A 6 2.65 71.35 -34.12
CA GLU A 6 4.00 70.84 -34.33
C GLU A 6 4.75 70.74 -33.00
N LEU A 7 5.18 69.52 -32.66
CA LEU A 7 6.00 69.29 -31.49
C LEU A 7 7.48 69.55 -31.82
N PRO A 8 8.20 70.32 -30.99
CA PRO A 8 9.65 70.45 -31.14
C PRO A 8 10.33 69.09 -30.93
N ALA A 9 11.44 68.85 -31.63
CA ALA A 9 12.17 67.57 -31.59
C ALA A 9 12.55 67.12 -30.16
N SER A 10 12.76 68.08 -29.25
CA SER A 10 13.02 67.82 -27.83
C SER A 10 11.85 67.16 -27.09
N LYS A 11 10.60 67.37 -27.53
CA LYS A 11 9.39 66.74 -26.97
C LYS A 11 9.06 65.39 -27.63
N LEU A 12 9.80 64.98 -28.66
CA LEU A 12 9.59 63.69 -29.34
C LEU A 12 10.30 62.52 -28.62
N ARG A 13 11.13 62.79 -27.61
CA ARG A 13 11.84 61.76 -26.86
C ARG A 13 11.76 62.00 -25.35
N SER A 14 11.60 60.91 -24.60
CA SER A 14 11.85 60.92 -23.16
C SER A 14 13.35 60.70 -22.93
N ILE A 15 14.03 61.66 -22.31
CA ILE A 15 15.47 61.58 -22.04
C ILE A 15 15.67 61.15 -20.58
N CYS A 16 16.35 60.03 -20.38
CA CYS A 16 16.81 59.60 -19.07
C CYS A 16 18.21 60.19 -18.84
N THR A 17 18.34 61.20 -17.95
CA THR A 17 19.61 61.88 -17.68
C THR A 17 20.53 60.98 -16.84
N PRO A 18 21.72 60.56 -17.31
CA PRO A 18 22.59 59.64 -16.57
C PRO A 18 23.08 60.18 -15.22
N ALA A 19 23.16 61.51 -15.08
CA ALA A 19 23.55 62.18 -13.83
C ALA A 19 22.60 61.91 -12.64
N GLN A 20 21.41 61.33 -12.88
CA GLN A 20 20.50 60.94 -11.81
C GLN A 20 20.95 59.66 -11.07
N PHE A 21 21.86 58.87 -11.65
CA PHE A 21 22.32 57.62 -11.06
C PHE A 21 23.64 57.82 -10.30
N LYS A 22 23.74 57.19 -9.13
CA LYS A 22 24.94 57.24 -8.27
C LYS A 22 25.94 56.09 -8.54
N PHE A 23 25.77 55.37 -9.65
CA PHE A 23 26.58 54.22 -10.03
C PHE A 23 27.13 54.39 -11.45
N LYS A 24 28.30 53.79 -11.73
CA LYS A 24 28.94 53.87 -13.05
C LYS A 24 28.33 52.88 -14.04
N ASN A 25 27.90 51.71 -13.56
CA ASN A 25 27.27 50.66 -14.37
C ASN A 25 26.36 49.76 -13.51
N THR A 26 25.54 48.94 -14.16
CA THR A 26 24.54 48.09 -13.51
C THR A 26 25.13 46.94 -12.68
N SER A 27 26.42 46.59 -12.85
CA SER A 27 27.06 45.59 -11.98
C SER A 27 27.27 46.08 -10.54
N GLN A 28 27.18 47.38 -10.31
CA GLN A 28 27.26 47.99 -8.97
C GLN A 28 25.90 48.05 -8.26
N VAL A 29 24.82 47.66 -8.94
CA VAL A 29 23.47 47.70 -8.39
C VAL A 29 23.15 46.33 -7.80
N SER A 30 22.82 46.30 -6.51
CA SER A 30 22.34 45.06 -5.87
C SER A 30 21.09 44.56 -6.60
N PRO A 31 20.97 43.22 -6.82
CA PRO A 31 19.76 42.64 -7.36
C PRO A 31 18.55 43.08 -6.55
N LEU A 32 17.43 43.31 -7.22
CA LEU A 32 16.21 43.66 -6.53
C LEU A 32 15.65 42.40 -5.83
N ASP A 33 15.57 42.45 -4.51
CA ASP A 33 14.90 41.41 -3.74
C ASP A 33 13.39 41.68 -3.73
N GLY A 34 12.66 41.04 -4.64
CA GLY A 34 11.20 41.04 -4.61
C GLY A 34 10.52 41.06 -5.96
N VAL A 35 9.19 41.10 -5.90
CA VAL A 35 8.31 41.08 -7.06
C VAL A 35 7.91 42.51 -7.41
N ILE A 36 8.26 42.99 -8.61
CA ILE A 36 7.97 44.35 -9.05
C ILE A 36 6.54 44.45 -9.59
N GLY A 37 5.77 45.44 -9.14
CA GLY A 37 4.51 45.86 -9.77
C GLY A 37 3.34 44.89 -9.67
N GLN A 38 3.47 43.78 -8.92
CA GLN A 38 2.46 42.72 -8.82
C GLN A 38 1.95 42.52 -7.38
N GLU A 39 1.81 43.60 -6.60
CA GLU A 39 1.41 43.53 -5.18
C GLU A 39 0.09 42.77 -4.94
N ARG A 40 -0.87 42.88 -5.87
CA ARG A 40 -2.14 42.15 -5.77
C ARG A 40 -1.92 40.64 -5.88
N ALA A 41 -1.08 40.20 -6.83
CA ALA A 41 -0.79 38.79 -7.02
C ALA A 41 -0.01 38.22 -5.82
N VAL A 42 0.97 38.97 -5.29
CA VAL A 42 1.73 38.59 -4.09
C VAL A 42 0.79 38.38 -2.90
N ARG A 43 -0.14 39.32 -2.65
CA ARG A 43 -1.13 39.22 -1.58
C ARG A 43 -2.07 38.02 -1.76
N ALA A 44 -2.56 37.78 -2.97
CA ALA A 44 -3.47 36.67 -3.25
C ALA A 44 -2.80 35.30 -3.05
N ILE A 45 -1.55 35.15 -3.52
CA ILE A 45 -0.77 33.93 -3.31
C ILE A 45 -0.48 33.74 -1.81
N GLY A 46 -0.07 34.80 -1.10
CA GLY A 46 0.18 34.74 0.34
C GLY A 46 -1.05 34.27 1.12
N LEU A 47 -2.22 34.87 0.86
CA LEU A 47 -3.48 34.44 1.46
C LEU A 47 -3.75 32.96 1.19
N GLY A 48 -3.61 32.52 -0.06
CA GLY A 48 -3.85 31.12 -0.44
C GLY A 48 -2.90 30.13 0.25
N LEU A 49 -1.63 30.52 0.47
CA LEU A 49 -0.65 29.69 1.18
C LEU A 49 -0.91 29.60 2.70
N ASP A 50 -1.59 30.59 3.28
CA ASP A 50 -2.00 30.57 4.69
C ASP A 50 -3.30 29.78 4.94
N MET A 51 -4.02 29.38 3.88
CA MET A 51 -5.24 28.57 4.02
C MET A 51 -4.90 27.10 4.31
N ASN A 52 -5.12 26.66 5.55
CA ASN A 52 -4.85 25.28 5.98
C ASN A 52 -6.05 24.31 5.80
N SER A 53 -7.12 24.72 5.14
CA SER A 53 -8.30 23.87 4.92
C SER A 53 -8.14 23.03 3.65
N PRO A 54 -8.61 21.76 3.65
CA PRO A 54 -8.69 20.99 2.42
C PRO A 54 -9.61 21.67 1.40
N GLY A 55 -9.32 21.46 0.11
CA GLY A 55 -10.14 21.95 -1.02
C GLY A 55 -9.72 23.30 -1.60
N TYR A 56 -8.72 23.98 -1.02
CA TYR A 56 -8.20 25.24 -1.55
C TYR A 56 -6.96 25.01 -2.41
N ASN A 57 -7.01 25.50 -3.66
CA ASN A 57 -5.90 25.49 -4.60
C ASN A 57 -5.71 26.90 -5.17
N VAL A 58 -4.46 27.30 -5.45
CA VAL A 58 -4.15 28.59 -6.07
C VAL A 58 -3.86 28.37 -7.56
N PHE A 59 -4.59 29.06 -8.43
CA PHE A 59 -4.34 29.10 -9.86
C PHE A 59 -3.79 30.48 -10.26
N VAL A 60 -2.69 30.50 -11.02
CA VAL A 60 -2.01 31.74 -11.43
C VAL A 60 -2.11 31.90 -12.93
N SER A 61 -2.69 33.02 -13.38
CA SER A 61 -2.85 33.37 -14.79
C SER A 61 -2.23 34.74 -15.10
N GLY A 62 -1.97 34.98 -16.39
CA GLY A 62 -1.43 36.25 -16.87
C GLY A 62 -0.67 36.09 -18.18
N VAL A 63 -0.31 37.21 -18.79
CA VAL A 63 0.38 37.27 -20.10
C VAL A 63 1.67 36.46 -20.08
N GLU A 64 2.00 35.82 -21.20
CA GLU A 64 3.25 35.08 -21.38
C GLU A 64 4.47 36.01 -21.26
N GLY A 65 5.62 35.47 -20.85
CA GLY A 65 6.86 36.24 -20.70
C GLY A 65 6.93 37.16 -19.46
N THR A 66 5.91 37.19 -18.60
CA THR A 66 5.88 38.04 -17.39
C THR A 66 6.59 37.46 -16.17
N GLY A 67 7.27 36.31 -16.30
CA GLY A 67 8.01 35.70 -15.19
C GLY A 67 7.15 35.07 -14.08
N LYS A 68 5.90 34.70 -14.38
CA LYS A 68 4.93 34.13 -13.40
C LYS A 68 5.52 33.00 -12.56
N SER A 69 6.14 31.99 -13.19
CA SER A 69 6.71 30.85 -12.49
C SER A 69 7.85 31.26 -11.55
N THR A 70 8.69 32.19 -11.97
CA THR A 70 9.78 32.74 -11.14
C THR A 70 9.23 33.44 -9.91
N ILE A 71 8.20 34.27 -10.09
CA ILE A 71 7.52 34.99 -9.01
C ILE A 71 6.86 34.01 -8.03
N VAL A 72 6.10 33.04 -8.53
CA VAL A 72 5.43 32.03 -7.71
C VAL A 72 6.45 31.22 -6.92
N ASN A 73 7.51 30.74 -7.58
CA ASN A 73 8.55 29.96 -6.92
C ASN A 73 9.26 30.77 -5.83
N TYR A 74 9.56 32.05 -6.08
CA TYR A 74 10.12 32.95 -5.07
C TYR A 74 9.20 33.08 -3.85
N ILE A 75 7.92 33.40 -4.05
CA ILE A 75 6.95 33.58 -2.95
C ILE A 75 6.79 32.30 -2.15
N VAL A 76 6.58 31.16 -2.82
CA VAL A 76 6.42 29.85 -2.17
C VAL A 76 7.68 29.46 -1.40
N THR A 77 8.87 29.72 -1.96
CA THR A 77 10.15 29.44 -1.29
C THR A 77 10.32 30.29 -0.03
N GLN A 78 10.03 31.59 -0.08
CA GLN A 78 10.10 32.43 1.12
C GLN A 78 9.08 32.00 2.18
N HIS A 79 7.89 31.60 1.77
CA HIS A 79 6.87 31.10 2.67
C HIS A 79 7.28 29.78 3.35
N ALA A 80 7.83 28.84 2.58
CA ALA A 80 8.24 27.52 3.06
C ALA A 80 9.38 27.58 4.10
N LYS A 81 10.27 28.58 4.04
CA LYS A 81 11.33 28.77 5.04
C LYS A 81 10.82 28.93 6.47
N ASN A 82 9.59 29.41 6.64
CA ASN A 82 8.96 29.65 7.94
C ASN A 82 8.02 28.51 8.36
N LYS A 83 7.97 27.42 7.59
CA LYS A 83 7.12 26.26 7.87
C LYS A 83 7.97 25.12 8.46
N PRO A 84 7.35 24.22 9.26
CA PRO A 84 8.04 23.02 9.72
C PRO A 84 8.50 22.19 8.53
N THR A 85 9.65 21.52 8.69
CA THR A 85 10.14 20.59 7.68
C THR A 85 9.12 19.45 7.52
N PRO A 86 8.70 19.12 6.28
CA PRO A 86 7.71 18.08 6.07
C PRO A 86 8.25 16.71 6.50
N GLU A 87 7.34 15.83 6.92
CA GLU A 87 7.63 14.42 7.16
C GLU A 87 8.05 13.72 5.86
N ASP A 88 8.90 12.70 5.98
CA ASP A 88 9.22 11.87 4.83
C ASP A 88 8.09 10.86 4.61
N TRP A 89 7.64 10.72 3.37
CA TRP A 89 6.65 9.73 3.00
C TRP A 89 7.33 8.47 2.45
N CYS A 90 7.01 7.33 3.06
CA CYS A 90 7.49 6.02 2.63
C CYS A 90 6.33 5.19 2.08
N MET A 91 6.56 4.52 0.96
CA MET A 91 5.63 3.52 0.43
C MET A 91 6.06 2.13 0.91
N VAL A 92 5.16 1.43 1.58
CA VAL A 92 5.41 0.11 2.17
C VAL A 92 4.49 -0.95 1.55
N ASN A 93 4.96 -2.20 1.56
CA ASN A 93 4.18 -3.30 1.03
C ASN A 93 2.91 -3.50 1.86
N ASN A 94 1.81 -3.85 1.19
CA ASN A 94 0.54 -4.16 1.80
C ASN A 94 0.30 -5.67 1.71
N PHE A 95 0.49 -6.38 2.82
CA PHE A 95 0.33 -7.85 2.87
C PHE A 95 -1.09 -8.36 2.61
N LYS A 96 -2.09 -7.47 2.54
CA LYS A 96 -3.46 -7.84 2.15
C LYS A 96 -3.68 -7.77 0.64
N ASP A 97 -2.98 -6.88 -0.03
CA ASP A 97 -3.10 -6.63 -1.47
C ASP A 97 -1.81 -5.99 -1.98
N GLU A 98 -1.02 -6.78 -2.70
CA GLU A 98 0.29 -6.38 -3.23
C GLU A 98 0.20 -5.30 -4.31
N PHE A 99 -0.94 -5.17 -4.98
CA PHE A 99 -1.17 -4.15 -6.00
C PHE A 99 -1.54 -2.78 -5.40
N CYS A 100 -1.84 -2.75 -4.10
CA CYS A 100 -2.24 -1.55 -3.38
C CYS A 100 -1.25 -1.23 -2.24
N PRO A 101 -0.04 -0.72 -2.54
CA PRO A 101 0.92 -0.36 -1.50
C PRO A 101 0.37 0.75 -0.59
N LYS A 102 0.84 0.77 0.66
CA LYS A 102 0.40 1.74 1.67
C LYS A 102 1.43 2.84 1.87
N SER A 103 0.97 4.05 2.10
CA SER A 103 1.84 5.15 2.50
C SER A 103 1.88 5.26 4.03
N ILE A 104 3.08 5.53 4.55
CA ILE A 104 3.30 5.88 5.96
C ILE A 104 4.19 7.10 6.02
N THR A 105 4.07 7.88 7.09
CA THR A 105 4.98 8.99 7.37
C THR A 105 6.03 8.58 8.38
N VAL A 106 7.23 9.14 8.23
CA VAL A 106 8.31 9.07 9.22
C VAL A 106 8.89 10.47 9.42
N PRO A 107 9.52 10.74 10.58
CA PRO A 107 10.11 12.06 10.83
C PRO A 107 11.09 12.46 9.73
N SER A 108 11.18 13.76 9.46
CA SER A 108 11.99 14.29 8.36
C SER A 108 13.44 13.78 8.39
N GLY A 109 13.92 13.35 7.22
CA GLY A 109 15.26 12.81 7.04
C GLY A 109 15.48 11.40 7.61
N LYS A 110 14.43 10.73 8.12
CA LYS A 110 14.54 9.37 8.69
C LYS A 110 14.16 8.26 7.72
N ALA A 111 13.59 8.54 6.54
CA ALA A 111 13.18 7.50 5.59
C ALA A 111 14.30 6.53 5.22
N ASN A 112 15.51 7.05 4.99
CA ASN A 112 16.67 6.21 4.66
C ASN A 112 17.11 5.31 5.83
N LEU A 113 17.02 5.80 7.06
CA LEU A 113 17.32 5.02 8.26
C LEU A 113 16.27 3.92 8.45
N PHE A 114 14.99 4.28 8.33
CA PHE A 114 13.86 3.35 8.41
C PHE A 114 14.03 2.21 7.40
N LYS A 115 14.32 2.53 6.13
CA LYS A 115 14.62 1.53 5.09
C LYS A 115 15.73 0.55 5.51
N LYS A 116 16.85 1.07 6.04
CA LYS A 116 17.97 0.24 6.49
C LYS A 116 17.57 -0.68 7.65
N GLN A 117 16.81 -0.16 8.62
CA GLN A 117 16.34 -0.93 9.77
C GLN A 117 15.38 -2.04 9.36
N ILE A 118 14.43 -1.77 8.47
CA ILE A 118 13.51 -2.78 7.93
C ILE A 118 14.26 -3.86 7.17
N ASN A 119 15.22 -3.49 6.31
CA ASN A 119 16.04 -4.47 5.59
C ASN A 119 16.83 -5.38 6.54
N ARG A 120 17.42 -4.79 7.58
CA ARG A 120 18.12 -5.56 8.62
C ARG A 120 17.17 -6.51 9.35
N LEU A 121 16.01 -6.01 9.79
CA LEU A 121 14.97 -6.81 10.45
C LEU A 121 14.57 -8.01 9.59
N ILE A 122 14.31 -7.81 8.30
CA ILE A 122 13.94 -8.89 7.38
C ILE A 122 15.06 -9.93 7.27
N ASN A 123 16.32 -9.50 7.16
CA ASN A 123 17.46 -10.41 7.10
C ASN A 123 17.65 -11.19 8.40
N ASP A 124 17.49 -10.52 9.54
CA ASP A 124 17.59 -11.16 10.85
C ASP A 124 16.45 -12.19 11.03
N LEU A 125 15.21 -11.84 10.65
CA LEU A 125 14.07 -12.76 10.70
C LEU A 125 14.26 -14.00 9.82
N LYS A 126 14.85 -13.85 8.62
CA LYS A 126 15.16 -14.99 7.73
C LYS A 126 16.10 -16.01 8.37
N ILE A 127 16.93 -15.60 9.33
CA ILE A 127 17.86 -16.48 10.04
C ILE A 127 17.26 -16.97 11.36
N GLN A 128 16.65 -16.08 12.12
CA GLN A 128 16.17 -16.38 13.47
C GLN A 128 14.88 -17.22 13.46
N LEU A 129 13.97 -17.01 12.51
CA LEU A 129 12.73 -17.80 12.45
C LEU A 129 12.99 -19.29 12.21
N PRO A 130 13.80 -19.71 11.20
CA PRO A 130 14.12 -21.13 11.03
C PRO A 130 14.80 -21.74 12.26
N LYS A 131 15.70 -20.99 12.91
CA LYS A 131 16.37 -21.45 14.14
C LYS A 131 15.38 -21.66 15.29
N ALA A 132 14.46 -20.72 15.49
CA ALA A 132 13.43 -20.83 16.52
C ALA A 132 12.49 -22.02 16.25
N PHE A 133 12.14 -22.29 14.99
CA PHE A 133 11.32 -23.47 14.64
C PHE A 133 12.09 -24.79 14.70
N ALA A 134 13.42 -24.75 14.57
CA ALA A 134 14.29 -25.90 14.74
C ALA A 134 14.63 -26.17 16.22
N ASP A 135 14.28 -25.27 17.14
CA ASP A 135 14.53 -25.47 18.56
C ASP A 135 13.74 -26.68 19.08
N LYS A 136 14.43 -27.49 19.90
CA LYS A 136 13.89 -28.75 20.44
C LYS A 136 12.61 -28.49 21.23
N SER A 137 12.59 -27.41 22.01
CA SER A 137 11.42 -27.04 22.83
C SER A 137 10.17 -26.76 21.97
N PHE A 138 10.36 -26.14 20.79
CA PHE A 138 9.30 -25.87 19.83
C PHE A 138 8.84 -27.15 19.12
N GLN A 139 9.79 -28.00 18.73
CA GLN A 139 9.50 -29.28 18.06
C GLN A 139 8.77 -30.28 18.97
N GLU A 140 9.13 -30.33 20.25
CA GLU A 140 8.48 -31.19 21.25
C GLU A 140 7.01 -30.78 21.44
N LYS A 141 6.75 -29.49 21.68
CA LYS A 141 5.36 -28.97 21.78
C LYS A 141 4.55 -29.22 20.52
N THR A 142 5.17 -29.05 19.35
CA THR A 142 4.52 -29.32 18.07
C THR A 142 4.19 -30.81 17.91
N SER A 143 5.10 -31.69 18.33
CA SER A 143 4.89 -33.14 18.31
C SER A 143 3.80 -33.57 19.28
N GLU A 144 3.76 -33.00 20.48
CA GLU A 144 2.71 -33.25 21.48
C GLU A 144 1.33 -32.87 20.94
N ILE A 145 1.19 -31.68 20.34
CA ILE A 145 -0.08 -31.26 19.72
C ILE A 145 -0.48 -32.21 18.58
N LYS A 146 0.49 -32.64 17.75
CA LYS A 146 0.25 -33.61 16.67
C LYS A 146 -0.20 -34.96 17.22
N GLU A 147 0.42 -35.45 18.29
CA GLU A 147 0.04 -36.70 18.94
C GLU A 147 -1.36 -36.63 19.55
N ILE A 148 -1.69 -35.54 20.25
CA ILE A 148 -3.03 -35.32 20.81
C ILE A 148 -4.07 -35.35 19.70
N ASN A 149 -3.81 -34.65 18.58
CA ASN A 149 -4.72 -34.64 17.44
C ASN A 149 -4.81 -36.00 16.74
N SER A 150 -3.70 -36.73 16.61
CA SER A 150 -3.68 -38.08 16.01
C SER A 150 -4.45 -39.07 16.87
N LYS A 151 -4.33 -39.02 18.20
CA LYS A 151 -5.09 -39.87 19.13
C LYS A 151 -6.58 -39.58 19.02
N LYS A 152 -6.98 -38.31 19.06
CA LYS A 152 -8.38 -37.91 18.84
C LYS A 152 -8.91 -38.38 17.48
N GLN A 153 -8.11 -38.24 16.42
CA GLN A 153 -8.48 -38.70 15.09
C GLN A 153 -8.67 -40.23 15.07
N GLN A 154 -7.76 -40.99 15.69
CA GLN A 154 -7.85 -42.44 15.78
C GLN A 154 -9.07 -42.91 16.59
N GLU A 155 -9.36 -42.27 17.72
CA GLU A 155 -10.56 -42.56 18.52
C GLU A 155 -11.86 -42.29 17.74
N LEU A 156 -11.90 -41.19 16.99
CA LEU A 156 -13.04 -40.89 16.12
C LEU A 156 -13.19 -41.92 15.00
N PHE A 157 -12.08 -42.34 14.38
CA PHE A 157 -12.11 -43.42 13.39
C PHE A 157 -12.56 -44.75 13.99
N GLN A 158 -12.09 -45.13 15.17
CA GLN A 158 -12.54 -46.36 15.82
C GLN A 158 -14.04 -46.34 16.11
N LYS A 159 -14.59 -45.21 16.55
CA LYS A 159 -16.04 -45.04 16.73
C LYS A 159 -16.79 -45.14 15.40
N LEU A 160 -16.24 -44.54 14.36
CA LEU A 160 -16.79 -44.57 13.00
C LEU A 160 -16.80 -46.00 12.45
N ASP A 161 -15.69 -46.74 12.60
CA ASP A 161 -15.53 -48.12 12.15
C ASP A 161 -16.46 -49.07 12.92
N GLN A 162 -16.61 -48.89 14.24
CA GLN A 162 -17.57 -49.67 15.05
C GLN A 162 -19.02 -49.41 14.60
N SER A 163 -19.38 -48.15 14.34
CA SER A 163 -20.70 -47.80 13.83
C SER A 163 -20.94 -48.34 12.42
N ALA A 164 -19.92 -48.36 11.57
CA ALA A 164 -20.01 -48.90 10.21
C ALA A 164 -20.12 -50.44 10.24
N ALA A 165 -19.31 -51.11 11.06
CA ALA A 165 -19.35 -52.56 11.24
C ALA A 165 -20.73 -53.03 11.76
N GLY A 166 -21.34 -52.28 12.69
CA GLY A 166 -22.72 -52.53 13.14
C GLY A 166 -23.78 -52.42 12.04
N LYS A 167 -23.47 -51.75 10.92
CA LYS A 167 -24.31 -51.62 9.73
C LYS A 167 -23.84 -52.48 8.55
N ASN A 168 -22.89 -53.40 8.75
CA ASN A 168 -22.23 -54.19 7.69
C ASN A 168 -21.53 -53.33 6.63
N LEU A 169 -20.92 -52.22 7.04
CA LEU A 169 -20.16 -51.30 6.20
C LEU A 169 -18.71 -51.19 6.72
N MET A 170 -17.77 -50.97 5.82
CA MET A 170 -16.37 -50.66 6.10
C MET A 170 -16.04 -49.29 5.51
N ILE A 171 -15.28 -48.48 6.23
CA ILE A 171 -14.89 -47.14 5.77
C ILE A 171 -13.44 -47.18 5.34
N ASN A 172 -13.18 -46.85 4.08
CA ASN A 172 -11.84 -46.82 3.53
C ASN A 172 -11.44 -45.38 3.22
N ARG A 173 -10.18 -45.05 3.49
CA ARG A 173 -9.62 -43.71 3.27
C ARG A 173 -8.96 -43.67 1.90
N THR A 174 -9.51 -42.89 0.98
CA THR A 174 -8.95 -42.69 -0.36
C THR A 174 -8.25 -41.33 -0.44
N GLN A 175 -7.51 -41.08 -1.52
CA GLN A 175 -6.85 -39.78 -1.74
C GLN A 175 -7.85 -38.61 -1.86
N THR A 176 -9.12 -38.91 -2.18
CA THR A 176 -10.19 -37.93 -2.38
C THR A 176 -11.16 -37.82 -1.21
N GLY A 177 -11.01 -38.63 -0.15
CA GLY A 177 -11.85 -38.55 1.04
C GLY A 177 -12.09 -39.92 1.69
N PHE A 178 -13.35 -40.16 2.08
CA PHE A 178 -13.80 -41.40 2.70
C PHE A 178 -14.79 -42.11 1.79
N GLN A 179 -14.61 -43.42 1.60
CA GLN A 179 -15.51 -44.25 0.82
C GLN A 179 -16.06 -45.37 1.71
N THR A 180 -17.38 -45.50 1.76
CA THR A 180 -18.07 -46.61 2.43
C THR A 180 -18.14 -47.80 1.47
N ILE A 181 -17.68 -48.96 1.92
CA ILE A 181 -17.70 -50.22 1.18
C ILE A 181 -18.58 -51.20 1.97
N PRO A 182 -19.63 -51.76 1.36
CA PRO A 182 -20.44 -52.76 2.04
C PRO A 182 -19.68 -54.08 2.25
N VAL A 183 -20.00 -54.75 3.36
CA VAL A 183 -19.33 -55.97 3.83
C VAL A 183 -20.35 -57.11 3.91
N ALA A 184 -20.02 -58.27 3.35
CA ALA A 184 -20.80 -59.49 3.48
C ALA A 184 -19.90 -60.60 4.04
N GLU A 185 -20.35 -61.30 5.09
CA GLU A 185 -19.60 -62.41 5.73
C GLU A 185 -18.16 -62.05 6.14
N GLY A 186 -17.93 -60.78 6.52
CA GLY A 186 -16.63 -60.29 6.98
C GLY A 186 -15.62 -59.97 5.86
N LYS A 187 -16.01 -60.01 4.58
CA LYS A 187 -15.19 -59.58 3.45
C LYS A 187 -15.76 -58.33 2.76
N PRO A 188 -14.90 -57.34 2.41
CA PRO A 188 -15.33 -56.18 1.64
C PRO A 188 -15.80 -56.63 0.26
N MET A 189 -17.01 -56.25 -0.12
CA MET A 189 -17.60 -56.71 -1.37
C MET A 189 -17.25 -55.79 -2.53
N THR A 190 -17.06 -56.40 -3.70
CA THR A 190 -16.92 -55.65 -4.95
C THR A 190 -18.29 -55.16 -5.45
N PRO A 191 -18.34 -54.10 -6.29
CA PRO A 191 -19.60 -53.60 -6.86
C PRO A 191 -20.40 -54.68 -7.61
N GLU A 192 -19.71 -55.65 -8.21
CA GLU A 192 -20.31 -56.76 -8.95
C GLU A 192 -20.95 -57.82 -8.04
N GLU A 193 -20.37 -58.06 -6.86
CA GLU A 193 -20.94 -58.96 -5.84
C GLU A 193 -22.15 -58.34 -5.16
N PHE A 194 -22.17 -57.01 -5.00
CA PHE A 194 -23.31 -56.28 -4.46
C PHE A 194 -24.55 -56.39 -5.36
N GLN A 195 -24.37 -56.29 -6.68
CA GLN A 195 -25.46 -56.39 -7.66
C GLN A 195 -26.03 -57.81 -7.82
N LYS A 196 -25.28 -58.85 -7.43
CA LYS A 196 -25.74 -60.25 -7.47
C LYS A 196 -26.56 -60.68 -6.26
N MET A 197 -26.68 -59.83 -5.24
CA MET A 197 -27.49 -60.13 -4.04
C MET A 197 -29.00 -59.97 -4.29
N PRO A 198 -29.87 -60.64 -3.50
CA PRO A 198 -31.32 -60.41 -3.54
C PRO A 198 -31.67 -58.94 -3.31
N GLU A 199 -32.69 -58.42 -4.01
CA GLU A 199 -33.10 -57.00 -3.96
C GLU A 199 -33.41 -56.52 -2.54
N GLU A 200 -33.92 -57.40 -1.67
CA GLU A 200 -34.18 -57.11 -0.25
C GLU A 200 -32.91 -56.78 0.55
N LYS A 201 -31.80 -57.50 0.30
CA LYS A 201 -30.52 -57.23 0.96
C LYS A 201 -29.81 -56.01 0.36
N GLN A 202 -29.99 -55.75 -0.94
CA GLN A 202 -29.46 -54.55 -1.58
C GLN A 202 -30.14 -53.27 -1.06
N THR A 203 -31.46 -53.31 -0.81
CA THR A 203 -32.21 -52.18 -0.26
C THR A 203 -31.87 -51.91 1.20
N GLU A 204 -31.65 -52.96 2.01
CA GLU A 204 -31.20 -52.83 3.39
C GLU A 204 -29.82 -52.16 3.52
N ILE A 205 -28.84 -52.59 2.71
CA ILE A 205 -27.50 -52.00 2.68
C ILE A 205 -27.53 -50.56 2.14
N ASN A 206 -28.32 -50.28 1.10
CA ASN A 206 -28.46 -48.91 0.58
C ASN A 206 -29.10 -47.95 1.59
N ASN A 207 -30.05 -48.42 2.41
CA ASN A 207 -30.62 -47.62 3.49
C ASN A 207 -29.57 -47.35 4.59
N ASN A 208 -28.74 -48.33 4.92
CA ASN A 208 -27.63 -48.17 5.87
C ASN A 208 -26.55 -47.20 5.40
N ILE A 209 -26.30 -47.11 4.08
CA ILE A 209 -25.35 -46.15 3.47
C ILE A 209 -25.93 -44.72 3.48
N ARG A 210 -27.26 -44.56 3.36
CA ARG A 210 -27.94 -43.25 3.33
C ARG A 210 -28.23 -42.65 4.71
N SER A 211 -28.21 -43.47 5.78
CA SER A 211 -28.47 -43.06 7.18
C SER A 211 -27.21 -42.67 7.95
#